data_AF-A0ABC9SQ24-F1
#
_entry.id   AF-A0ABC9SQ24-F1
#
_cell.length_a   1.000
_cell.length_b   1.000
_cell.length_c   1.000
_cell.angle_alpha   90.00
_cell.angle_beta   90.00
_cell.angle_gamma   90.00
#
_symmetry.space_group_name_H-M   'P 1'
#
loop_
_entity.id
_entity.type
_entity.pdbx_description
1 polymer ?
#
loop_
_entity_poly.entity_id
_entity_poly.type
_entity_poly.pdbx_seq_one_letter_code
_entity_poly.pdbx_strand_id
1 'polypeptide(L)' 'MSGITNLECPQCGNKLWKYDHGETINLECDLLECDYELEIDLEEVISIYARD' A
#
# COMPACT_ATOMS: atom_id res chain seq x y z
N MET A 1 -8.50 8.70 -0.45
CA MET A 1 -7.74 9.53 0.52
C MET A 1 -6.28 9.09 0.57
N SER A 2 -5.34 9.99 0.26
CA SER A 2 -3.90 9.71 0.26
C SER A 2 -3.19 10.26 1.51
N GLY A 3 -2.10 9.64 1.94
CA GLY A 3 -1.30 10.09 3.08
C GLY A 3 -0.36 9.04 3.65
N ILE A 4 0.54 9.47 4.55
CA ILE A 4 1.49 8.58 5.21
C ILE A 4 0.78 7.58 6.13
N THR A 5 1.26 6.34 6.13
CA THR A 5 0.70 5.25 6.93
C THR A 5 1.58 4.94 8.16
N ASN A 6 1.12 4.01 9.00
CA ASN A 6 1.93 3.39 10.05
C ASN A 6 2.54 2.06 9.61
N LEU A 7 2.46 1.72 8.32
CA LEU A 7 3.09 0.52 7.77
C LEU A 7 4.56 0.80 7.48
N GLU A 8 5.41 -0.18 7.78
CA GLU A 8 6.84 -0.14 7.48
C GLU A 8 7.10 -0.77 6.11
N CYS A 9 7.95 -0.11 5.32
CA CYS A 9 8.48 -0.62 4.08
C CYS A 9 9.30 -1.87 4.36
N PRO A 10 8.99 -3.02 3.73
CA PRO A 10 9.70 -4.27 4.00
C PRO A 10 11.14 -4.27 3.50
N GLN A 11 11.54 -3.31 2.65
CA GLN A 11 12.90 -3.21 2.13
C GLN A 11 13.83 -2.36 3.01
N CYS A 12 13.37 -1.18 3.48
CA CYS A 12 14.24 -0.22 4.18
C CYS A 12 13.75 0.17 5.59
N GLY A 13 12.57 -0.29 6.01
CA GLY A 13 11.98 0.02 7.32
C GLY A 13 11.42 1.44 7.47
N ASN A 14 11.50 2.30 6.45
CA ASN A 14 10.82 3.61 6.48
C ASN A 14 9.30 3.44 6.31
N LYS A 15 8.52 4.51 6.51
CA LYS A 15 7.06 4.47 6.36
C LYS A 15 6.63 4.38 4.90
N LEU A 16 5.46 3.77 4.70
CA LEU A 16 4.79 3.76 3.41
C LEU A 16 3.81 4.94 3.28
N TRP A 17 3.83 5.60 2.12
CA TRP A 17 2.81 6.54 1.67
C TRP A 17 1.70 5.80 0.93
N LYS A 18 0.45 6.13 1.24
CA LYS A 18 -0.72 5.55 0.59
C LYS A 18 -1.30 6.49 -0.44
N TYR A 19 -1.59 5.96 -1.62
CA TYR A 19 -2.42 6.58 -2.64
C TYR A 19 -3.66 5.73 -2.85
N ASP A 20 -4.80 6.40 -2.93
CA ASP A 20 -6.11 5.75 -3.07
C ASP A 20 -6.70 6.19 -4.41
N HIS A 21 -6.91 5.22 -5.28
CA HIS A 21 -7.42 5.38 -6.63
C HIS A 21 -8.83 4.80 -6.79
N GLY A 22 -9.58 4.67 -5.68
CA GLY A 22 -10.95 4.17 -5.67
C GLY A 22 -11.03 2.65 -5.63
N GLU A 23 -10.62 1.98 -6.69
CA GLU A 23 -10.63 0.51 -6.81
C GLU A 23 -9.30 -0.12 -6.37
N THR A 24 -8.21 0.65 -6.44
CA THR A 24 -6.87 0.23 -6.02
C THR A 24 -6.28 1.16 -4.95
N ILE A 25 -5.39 0.60 -4.14
CA ILE A 25 -4.54 1.32 -3.20
C ILE A 25 -3.08 1.06 -3.57
N ASN A 26 -2.31 2.13 -3.81
CA ASN A 26 -0.87 2.04 -4.01
C ASN A 26 -0.15 2.43 -2.72
N LEU A 27 0.85 1.64 -2.34
CA LEU A 27 1.76 1.90 -1.23
C LEU A 27 3.16 2.10 -1.80
N GLU A 28 3.72 3.29 -1.60
CA GLU A 28 5.10 3.60 -1.99
C GLU A 28 5.94 3.90 -0.75
N CYS A 29 7.23 3.59 -0.79
CA CYS A 29 8.14 3.99 0.28
C CYS A 29 8.39 5.50 0.29
N ASP A 30 8.29 6.15 1.46
CA ASP A 30 8.56 7.58 1.64
C ASP A 30 10.07 7.92 1.65
N LEU A 31 10.93 6.98 1.26
CA LEU A 31 12.38 7.20 1.14
C LEU A 31 12.76 7.17 -0.34
N LEU A 32 13.27 8.29 -0.86
CA LEU A 32 13.62 8.45 -2.29
C LEU A 32 14.61 7.41 -2.83
N GLU A 33 15.49 6.87 -1.98
CA GLU A 33 16.48 5.85 -2.35
C GLU A 33 15.92 4.42 -2.35
N CYS A 34 14.67 4.23 -1.93
CA CYS A 34 13.98 2.95 -1.89
C CYS A 34 12.84 2.94 -2.91
N ASP A 35 12.89 2.03 -3.87
CA ASP A 35 11.95 1.89 -4.98
C ASP A 35 10.80 0.90 -4.68
N TYR A 36 10.53 0.63 -3.40
CA TYR A 36 9.44 -0.23 -3.01
C TYR A 36 8.09 0.40 -3.35
N GLU A 37 7.30 -0.33 -4.14
CA GLU A 37 5.92 -0.03 -4.46
C GLU A 37 5.07 -1.32 -4.38
N LEU A 38 3.83 -1.20 -3.91
CA LEU A 38 2.85 -2.27 -3.87
C LEU A 38 1.46 -1.73 -4.26
N GLU A 39 0.88 -2.30 -5.31
CA GLU A 39 -0.51 -2.08 -5.69
C GLU A 39 -1.41 -3.14 -5.05
N ILE A 40 -2.53 -2.71 -4.48
CA ILE A 40 -3.53 -3.56 -3.83
C ILE A 40 -4.87 -3.35 -4.54
N ASP A 41 -5.41 -4.42 -5.12
CA ASP A 41 -6.77 -4.45 -5.66
C ASP A 41 -7.77 -4.72 -4.53
N LEU A 42 -8.72 -3.80 -4.32
CA LEU A 42 -9.70 -3.93 -3.25
C LEU A 42 -10.74 -5.03 -3.53
N GLU A 43 -11.09 -5.30 -4.79
CA GLU A 43 -12.00 -6.39 -5.13
C GLU A 43 -11.35 -7.74 -4.83
N GLU A 44 -10.07 -7.89 -5.16
CA GLU A 44 -9.31 -9.10 -4.83
C GLU A 44 -9.27 -9.33 -3.32
N VAL A 45 -8.90 -8.30 -2.55
CA VAL A 45 -8.84 -8.38 -1.09
C VAL A 45 -10.21 -8.72 -0.48
N ILE A 46 -11.27 -8.03 -0.89
CA ILE A 46 -12.64 -8.31 -0.43
C ILE A 46 -13.03 -9.75 -0.78
N SER A 47 -12.67 -10.24 -1.97
CA SER A 47 -13.00 -11.60 -2.39
C SER A 47 -12.32 -12.67 -1.52
N ILE A 48 -11.14 -12.38 -0.97
CA ILE A 48 -10.43 -13.26 -0.03
C ILE A 48 -11.18 -13.28 1.31
N TYR A 49 -11.48 -12.11 1.87
CA TYR A 49 -12.15 -11.99 3.17
C TYR A 49 -13.62 -12.43 3.17
N ALA A 50 -14.30 -12.38 2.02
CA ALA A 50 -15.69 -12.82 1.89
C ALA A 50 -15.85 -14.35 1.73
N ARG A 51 -14.73 -15.09 1.61
CA ARG A 51 -14.73 -16.56 1.50
C ARG A 51 -14.57 -17.28 2.85
N ASP A 52 -14.27 -16.53 3.91
CA ASP A 52 -14.21 -16.99 5.31
C ASP A 52 -15.52 -16.65 6.05
#